data_AF-E3D089-F1
#
_entry.id   AF-E3D089-F1
#
_cell.length_a   1.000
_cell.length_b   1.000
_cell.length_c   1.000
_cell.angle_alpha   90.00
_cell.angle_beta   90.00
_cell.angle_gamma   90.00
#
_symmetry.space_group_name_H-M   'P 1'
#
loop_
_entity.id
_entity.type
_entity.pdbx_description
1 polymer ?
#
loop_
_entity_poly.entity_id
_entity_poly.type
_entity_poly.pdbx_seq_one_letter_code
_entity_poly.pdbx_strand_id
1 'polypeptide(L)'
;MRELLGSVDLRELVRGIGLEEPARFAVSLAALECGCEWCGSGMPLEQFLESREGSSAMVVGRSEELSPLLRSHLSVACSLVKRKERDDDVPAWVGAFLRNEGRQIWLTPESLQSMPHALGEGVLQDFEEVILGPEPVPPLVGLYRTWGITHWVGGHWADWGGLKDWVLKGGHAVDFPGYELCVHGTDV
;
A
#
# COMPACT_ATOMS: atom_id res chain seq x y z
N MET A 1 16.52 -3.24 -19.32
CA MET A 1 16.05 -3.54 -17.94
C MET A 1 16.44 -4.93 -17.46
N ARG A 2 16.22 -6.01 -18.23
CA ARG A 2 16.78 -7.35 -17.92
C ARG A 2 18.30 -7.32 -17.64
N GLU A 3 19.05 -6.43 -18.29
CA GLU A 3 20.50 -6.29 -18.08
C GLU A 3 20.89 -5.53 -16.79
N LEU A 4 20.02 -4.68 -16.23
CA LEU A 4 20.30 -3.93 -14.98
C LEU A 4 19.85 -4.71 -13.73
N LEU A 5 18.85 -5.59 -13.88
CA LEU A 5 18.44 -6.55 -12.85
C LEU A 5 19.25 -7.85 -12.89
N GLY A 6 20.14 -8.03 -13.89
CA GLY A 6 20.96 -9.24 -14.05
C GLY A 6 21.93 -9.53 -12.90
N SER A 7 22.12 -8.58 -11.96
CA SER A 7 23.00 -8.72 -10.80
C SER A 7 22.30 -8.64 -9.44
N VAL A 8 20.97 -8.42 -9.39
CA VAL A 8 20.25 -8.26 -8.12
C VAL A 8 19.34 -9.48 -7.92
N ASP A 9 19.67 -10.31 -6.93
CA ASP A 9 18.85 -11.47 -6.57
C ASP A 9 17.49 -11.00 -6.04
N LEU A 10 16.41 -11.33 -6.75
CA LEU A 10 15.03 -11.07 -6.33
C LEU A 10 14.75 -11.56 -4.90
N ARG A 11 15.44 -12.62 -4.44
CA ARG A 11 15.32 -13.11 -3.06
C ARG A 11 15.86 -12.11 -2.04
N GLU A 12 16.95 -11.42 -2.36
CA GLU A 12 17.52 -10.38 -1.49
C GLU A 12 16.60 -9.15 -1.43
N LEU A 13 15.91 -8.83 -2.53
CA LEU A 13 14.90 -7.77 -2.57
C LEU A 13 13.65 -8.12 -1.75
N VAL A 14 13.15 -9.36 -1.85
CA VAL A 14 12.02 -9.82 -1.02
C VAL A 14 12.39 -9.81 0.48
N ARG A 15 13.61 -10.20 0.84
CA ARG A 15 14.12 -10.07 2.22
C ARG A 15 14.12 -8.63 2.72
N GLY A 16 14.35 -7.69 1.81
CA GLY A 16 14.34 -6.25 2.07
C GLY A 16 12.99 -5.69 2.52
N ILE A 17 11.87 -6.33 2.16
CA ILE A 17 10.51 -5.93 2.59
C ILE A 17 10.32 -6.10 4.11
N GLY A 18 11.01 -7.07 4.71
CA GLY A 18 10.94 -7.33 6.16
C GLY A 18 11.96 -6.56 7.00
N LEU A 19 12.73 -5.64 6.41
CA LEU A 19 13.76 -4.88 7.13
C LEU A 19 13.16 -3.63 7.80
N GLU A 20 13.62 -3.33 9.02
CA GLU A 20 13.24 -2.10 9.75
C GLU A 20 13.90 -0.82 9.21
N GLU A 21 14.76 -0.92 8.19
CA GLU A 21 15.45 0.24 7.59
C GLU A 21 14.62 0.82 6.43
N PRO A 22 14.02 2.03 6.57
CA PRO A 22 13.06 2.55 5.58
C PRO A 22 13.64 2.72 4.18
N ALA A 23 14.92 3.11 4.07
CA ALA A 23 15.58 3.30 2.79
C ALA A 23 15.73 1.97 2.02
N ARG A 24 16.12 0.89 2.71
CA ARG A 24 16.26 -0.43 2.08
C ARG A 24 14.91 -1.00 1.68
N PHE A 25 13.90 -0.80 2.51
CA PHE A 25 12.53 -1.18 2.21
C PHE A 25 12.04 -0.51 0.92
N ALA A 26 12.18 0.82 0.81
CA ALA A 26 11.76 1.58 -0.37
C ALA A 26 12.49 1.13 -1.65
N VAL A 27 13.81 0.94 -1.58
CA VAL A 27 14.60 0.42 -2.71
C VAL A 27 14.15 -0.98 -3.11
N SER A 28 13.83 -1.82 -2.13
CA SER A 28 13.39 -3.20 -2.39
C SER A 28 12.03 -3.25 -3.07
N LEU A 29 11.07 -2.45 -2.62
CA LEU A 29 9.76 -2.31 -3.29
C LEU A 29 9.92 -1.82 -4.72
N ALA A 30 10.69 -0.75 -4.95
CA ALA A 30 10.90 -0.19 -6.28
C ALA A 30 11.60 -1.19 -7.23
N ALA A 31 12.57 -1.96 -6.73
CA ALA A 31 13.25 -2.97 -7.53
C ALA A 31 12.33 -4.16 -7.87
N LEU A 32 11.44 -4.56 -6.94
CA LEU A 32 10.42 -5.57 -7.21
C LEU A 32 9.39 -5.08 -8.21
N GLU A 33 8.98 -3.82 -8.13
CA GLU A 33 8.05 -3.21 -9.08
C GLU A 33 8.62 -3.22 -10.49
N CYS A 34 9.91 -2.92 -10.64
CA CYS A 34 10.62 -3.02 -11.92
C CYS A 34 10.78 -4.47 -12.43
N GLY A 35 10.78 -5.45 -11.53
CA GLY A 35 11.05 -6.86 -11.82
C GLY A 35 9.80 -7.69 -12.10
N CYS A 36 8.63 -7.20 -11.70
CA CYS A 36 7.37 -7.91 -11.88
C CYS A 36 6.70 -7.50 -13.20
N GLU A 37 5.98 -8.45 -13.81
CA GLU A 37 5.12 -8.14 -14.95
C GLU A 37 3.86 -7.44 -14.45
N TRP A 38 3.51 -6.31 -15.06
CA TRP A 38 2.32 -5.57 -14.69
C TRP A 38 1.06 -6.36 -15.06
N CYS A 39 0.17 -6.53 -14.08
CA CYS A 39 -1.02 -7.37 -14.23
C CYS A 39 -2.28 -6.47 -14.27
N GLY A 40 -2.84 -6.29 -15.47
CA GLY A 40 -4.25 -5.98 -15.65
C GLY A 40 -4.69 -4.51 -15.60
N SER A 41 -5.99 -4.34 -15.84
CA SER A 41 -6.73 -3.07 -15.81
C SER A 41 -7.17 -2.76 -14.37
N GLY A 42 -6.48 -1.85 -13.70
CA GLY A 42 -6.94 -1.30 -12.43
C GLY A 42 -7.99 -0.21 -12.63
N MET A 43 -8.74 0.10 -11.57
CA MET A 43 -9.62 1.26 -11.52
C MET A 43 -8.83 2.48 -11.04
N PRO A 44 -8.92 3.66 -11.65
CA PRO A 44 -8.29 4.87 -11.13
C PRO A 44 -8.64 5.10 -9.64
N LEU A 45 -7.65 5.44 -8.82
CA LEU A 45 -7.81 5.59 -7.37
C LEU A 45 -8.92 6.56 -7.00
N GLU A 46 -9.04 7.69 -7.71
CA GLU A 46 -10.11 8.66 -7.48
C GLU A 46 -11.50 8.05 -7.71
N GLN A 47 -11.71 7.34 -8.81
CA GLN A 47 -12.98 6.66 -9.09
C GLN A 47 -13.29 5.57 -8.05
N PHE A 48 -12.27 4.86 -7.59
CA PHE A 48 -12.41 3.89 -6.53
C PHE A 48 -12.89 4.56 -5.23
N LEU A 49 -12.29 5.68 -4.85
CA LEU A 49 -12.68 6.44 -3.66
C LEU A 49 -14.08 7.06 -3.78
N GLU A 50 -14.44 7.62 -4.95
CA GLU A 50 -15.78 8.16 -5.23
C GLU A 50 -16.87 7.10 -5.07
N SER A 51 -16.65 5.88 -5.58
CA SER A 51 -17.62 4.79 -5.43
C SER A 51 -17.83 4.33 -3.97
N ARG A 52 -16.97 4.79 -3.05
CA ARG A 52 -16.97 4.49 -1.62
C ARG A 52 -17.16 5.74 -0.77
N GLU A 53 -17.62 6.83 -1.37
CA GLU A 53 -17.80 8.10 -0.69
C GLU A 53 -18.70 7.95 0.55
N GLY A 54 -18.25 8.53 1.67
CA GLY A 54 -18.96 8.47 2.96
C GLY A 54 -18.84 7.14 3.72
N SER A 55 -18.18 6.12 3.15
CA SER A 55 -17.89 4.88 3.87
C SER A 55 -16.84 5.07 4.98
N SER A 56 -16.89 4.21 5.98
CA SER A 56 -15.95 4.21 7.10
C SER A 56 -14.67 3.44 6.72
N ALA A 57 -13.52 4.06 6.97
CA ALA A 57 -12.23 3.45 6.72
C ALA A 57 -11.29 3.61 7.91
N MET A 58 -10.55 2.53 8.23
CA MET A 58 -9.39 2.58 9.10
C MET A 58 -8.13 2.69 8.25
N VAL A 59 -7.16 3.51 8.67
CA VAL A 59 -5.85 3.60 8.01
C VAL A 59 -4.78 3.20 9.02
N VAL A 60 -3.92 2.25 8.66
CA VAL A 60 -2.80 1.78 9.47
C VAL A 60 -1.48 2.14 8.76
N GLY A 61 -0.63 2.86 9.48
CA GLY A 61 0.63 3.39 8.96
C GLY A 61 0.58 4.90 8.75
N ARG A 62 1.70 5.50 8.34
CA ARG A 62 1.81 6.94 8.09
C ARG A 62 1.90 7.20 6.60
N SER A 63 1.08 8.13 6.12
CA SER A 63 1.17 8.71 4.79
C SER A 63 1.03 10.22 4.89
N GLU A 64 2.03 11.00 4.48
CA GLU A 64 1.96 12.47 4.54
C GLU A 64 1.19 13.06 3.35
N GLU A 65 1.26 12.40 2.18
CA GLU A 65 0.73 12.93 0.92
C GLU A 65 -0.67 12.38 0.59
N LEU A 66 -0.95 11.11 0.92
CA LEU A 66 -2.16 10.42 0.48
C LEU A 66 -3.20 10.21 1.59
N SER A 67 -2.84 10.42 2.87
CA SER A 67 -3.83 10.51 3.96
C SER A 67 -4.87 11.63 3.78
N PRO A 68 -4.51 12.83 3.26
CA PRO A 68 -5.50 13.87 2.94
C PRO A 68 -6.51 13.43 1.88
N LEU A 69 -6.07 12.71 0.84
CA LEU A 69 -6.92 12.19 -0.22
C LEU A 69 -7.94 11.17 0.32
N LEU A 70 -7.51 10.23 1.16
CA LEU A 70 -8.45 9.30 1.78
C LEU A 70 -9.49 10.03 2.65
N ARG A 71 -9.08 11.09 3.37
CA ARG A 71 -9.96 11.89 4.23
C ARG A 71 -10.93 12.78 3.47
N SER A 72 -10.69 13.10 2.19
CA SER A 72 -11.62 13.90 1.40
C SER A 72 -12.80 13.10 0.87
N HIS A 73 -12.68 11.78 0.75
CA HIS A 73 -13.72 10.91 0.22
C HIS A 73 -14.32 9.97 1.28
N LEU A 74 -13.53 9.55 2.27
CA LEU A 74 -13.93 8.54 3.26
C LEU A 74 -14.15 9.17 4.63
N SER A 75 -15.07 8.59 5.41
CA SER A 75 -15.20 8.86 6.84
C SER A 75 -14.07 8.10 7.57
N VAL A 76 -12.88 8.71 7.60
CA VAL A 76 -11.68 8.05 8.13
C VAL A 76 -11.61 8.18 9.65
N ALA A 77 -11.83 7.07 10.37
CA ALA A 77 -11.43 6.93 11.77
C ALA A 77 -9.91 6.75 11.81
N CYS A 78 -9.18 7.85 11.69
CA CYS A 78 -7.75 7.79 11.46
C CYS A 78 -7.01 7.41 12.75
N SER A 79 -6.30 6.29 12.73
CA SER A 79 -5.39 5.94 13.80
C SER A 79 -4.00 5.72 13.25
N LEU A 80 -3.16 6.74 13.42
CA LEU A 80 -1.72 6.58 13.23
C LEU A 80 -1.21 5.64 14.33
N VAL A 81 -1.04 4.36 14.00
CA VAL A 81 -0.23 3.46 14.82
C VAL A 81 1.23 3.91 14.69
N LYS A 82 1.63 4.87 15.53
CA LYS A 82 3.04 5.22 15.73
C LYS A 82 3.68 4.14 16.59
N ARG A 83 4.84 3.65 16.16
CA ARG A 83 5.65 2.67 16.89
C ARG A 83 6.07 3.19 18.27
N LYS A 84 5.37 2.71 19.30
CA LYS A 84 5.76 2.32 20.67
C LYS A 84 4.43 2.27 21.42
N GLU A 85 3.91 1.12 21.81
CA GLU A 85 4.53 0.13 22.69
C GLU A 85 4.16 -1.30 22.26
N ARG A 86 5.09 -2.22 22.50
CA ARG A 86 4.86 -3.68 22.63
C ARG A 86 3.85 -3.93 23.77
N ASP A 87 3.01 -4.96 23.80
CA ASP A 87 2.92 -6.24 23.09
C ASP A 87 1.42 -6.54 22.82
N ASP A 88 1.13 -7.17 21.69
CA ASP A 88 -0.04 -8.01 21.39
C ASP A 88 -1.48 -7.42 21.47
N ASP A 89 -1.66 -6.22 22.01
CA ASP A 89 -2.97 -5.60 22.12
C ASP A 89 -3.29 -4.71 20.91
N VAL A 90 -4.15 -5.24 20.03
CA VAL A 90 -4.97 -4.42 19.13
C VAL A 90 -5.67 -3.37 20.01
N PRO A 91 -5.41 -2.06 19.84
CA PRO A 91 -5.96 -1.06 20.74
C PRO A 91 -7.48 -1.19 20.87
N ALA A 92 -8.03 -1.04 22.08
CA ALA A 92 -9.46 -1.25 22.33
C ALA A 92 -10.41 -0.44 21.41
N TRP A 93 -9.91 0.67 20.85
CA TRP A 93 -10.63 1.47 19.85
C TRP A 93 -10.80 0.76 18.50
N VAL A 94 -9.88 -0.13 18.09
CA VAL A 94 -10.00 -0.95 16.86
C VAL A 94 -11.20 -1.88 16.97
N GLY A 95 -11.31 -2.60 18.10
CA GLY A 95 -12.50 -3.43 18.37
C GLY A 95 -13.78 -2.62 18.43
N ALA A 96 -13.75 -1.36 18.88
CA ALA A 96 -14.90 -0.46 18.84
C ALA A 96 -15.24 0.00 17.41
N PHE A 97 -14.24 0.24 16.56
CA PHE A 97 -14.43 0.57 15.14
C PHE A 97 -15.06 -0.60 14.37
N LEU A 98 -14.51 -1.81 14.53
CA LEU A 98 -15.04 -3.04 13.93
C LEU A 98 -16.50 -3.29 14.32
N ARG A 99 -16.87 -3.03 15.58
CA ARG A 99 -18.26 -3.16 16.07
C ARG A 99 -19.22 -2.09 15.53
N ASN A 100 -18.70 -0.95 15.08
CA ASN A 100 -19.48 0.25 14.75
C ASN A 100 -19.35 0.64 13.26
N GLU A 101 -19.35 -0.34 12.35
CA GLU A 101 -19.50 -0.16 10.89
C GLU A 101 -18.21 -0.09 10.05
N GLY A 102 -17.02 -0.35 10.58
CA GLY A 102 -15.78 -0.36 9.80
C GLY A 102 -15.72 -1.46 8.74
N ARG A 103 -15.99 -1.14 7.46
CA ARG A 103 -15.97 -2.11 6.35
C ARG A 103 -14.62 -2.21 5.63
N GLN A 104 -13.81 -1.16 5.73
CA GLN A 104 -12.55 -1.05 4.99
C GLN A 104 -11.36 -0.77 5.91
N ILE A 105 -10.24 -1.41 5.63
CA ILE A 105 -8.93 -1.12 6.21
C ILE A 105 -7.93 -0.81 5.11
N TRP A 106 -7.24 0.31 5.24
CA TRP A 106 -6.13 0.75 4.40
C TRP A 106 -4.83 0.54 5.17
N LEU A 107 -3.87 -0.06 4.50
CA LEU A 107 -2.60 -0.48 5.06
C LEU A 107 -1.50 0.17 4.22
N THR A 108 -0.77 1.14 4.77
CA THR A 108 0.29 1.77 3.98
C THR A 108 1.41 0.75 3.70
N PRO A 109 2.19 0.90 2.63
CA PRO A 109 3.28 -0.05 2.36
C PRO A 109 4.28 -0.13 3.52
N GLU A 110 4.56 0.98 4.20
CA GLU A 110 5.40 0.99 5.41
C GLU A 110 4.86 0.04 6.50
N SER A 111 3.53 -0.10 6.62
CA SER A 111 2.92 -1.01 7.59
C SER A 111 3.28 -2.49 7.34
N LEU A 112 3.66 -2.85 6.11
CA LEU A 112 4.12 -4.22 5.77
C LEU A 112 5.35 -4.65 6.57
N GLN A 113 6.25 -3.71 6.90
CA GLN A 113 7.42 -4.01 7.75
C GLN A 113 7.02 -4.54 9.12
N SER A 114 5.78 -4.23 9.54
CA SER A 114 5.24 -4.55 10.85
C SER A 114 4.10 -5.58 10.78
N MET A 115 3.72 -6.08 9.60
CA MET A 115 2.47 -6.81 9.40
C MET A 115 2.34 -8.22 9.99
N PRO A 116 3.40 -8.91 10.47
CA PRO A 116 3.20 -10.06 11.34
C PRO A 116 2.88 -9.69 12.80
N HIS A 117 3.06 -8.42 13.19
CA HIS A 117 3.08 -7.99 14.59
C HIS A 117 2.13 -6.82 14.92
N ALA A 118 1.71 -6.03 13.93
CA ALA A 118 0.92 -4.81 14.16
C ALA A 118 -0.60 -5.07 14.23
N LEU A 119 -1.08 -6.18 13.68
CA LEU A 119 -2.48 -6.58 13.68
C LEU A 119 -2.54 -8.00 14.21
N GLY A 120 -3.42 -8.24 15.20
CA GLY A 120 -3.63 -9.57 15.74
C GLY A 120 -4.07 -10.57 14.66
N GLU A 121 -3.84 -11.86 14.93
CA GLU A 121 -4.31 -12.92 14.04
C GLU A 121 -5.83 -12.81 13.80
N GLY A 122 -6.25 -12.92 12.54
CA GLY A 122 -7.67 -12.85 12.16
C GLY A 122 -8.26 -11.44 12.05
N VAL A 123 -7.58 -10.38 12.50
CA VAL A 123 -8.12 -8.99 12.44
C VAL A 123 -8.54 -8.57 11.04
N LEU A 124 -7.76 -8.95 10.02
CA LEU A 124 -8.06 -8.62 8.63
C LEU A 124 -9.33 -9.32 8.11
N GLN A 125 -9.76 -10.41 8.73
CA GLN A 125 -10.97 -11.17 8.32
C GLN A 125 -12.26 -10.46 8.71
N ASP A 126 -12.20 -9.49 9.64
CA ASP A 126 -13.34 -8.69 10.06
C ASP A 126 -13.67 -7.55 9.08
N PHE A 127 -12.83 -7.32 8.06
CA PHE A 127 -13.03 -6.26 7.06
C PHE A 127 -13.53 -6.84 5.73
N GLU A 128 -14.47 -6.15 5.09
CA GLU A 128 -14.96 -6.48 3.74
C GLU A 128 -13.89 -6.16 2.68
N GLU A 129 -13.18 -5.05 2.86
CA GLU A 129 -12.07 -4.65 2.00
C GLU A 129 -10.80 -4.39 2.80
N VAL A 130 -9.72 -5.05 2.39
CA VAL A 130 -8.37 -4.90 2.94
C VAL A 130 -7.49 -4.36 1.82
N ILE A 131 -7.11 -3.10 1.90
CA ILE A 131 -6.43 -2.37 0.83
C ILE A 131 -4.99 -2.09 1.22
N LEU A 132 -4.03 -2.56 0.41
CA LEU A 132 -2.62 -2.18 0.52
C LEU A 132 -2.37 -0.92 -0.32
N GLY A 133 -2.12 0.18 0.37
CA GLY A 133 -1.98 1.53 -0.19
C GLY A 133 -2.31 2.60 0.85
N PRO A 134 -2.50 3.86 0.44
CA PRO A 134 -2.72 4.34 -0.91
C PRO A 134 -1.44 4.52 -1.76
N GLU A 135 -0.25 4.45 -1.18
CA GLU A 135 1.00 4.46 -1.94
C GLU A 135 1.11 3.22 -2.85
N PRO A 136 1.72 3.35 -4.04
CA PRO A 136 1.88 2.25 -4.98
C PRO A 136 2.77 1.13 -4.41
N VAL A 137 2.41 -0.12 -4.72
CA VAL A 137 3.18 -1.31 -4.39
C VAL A 137 3.39 -2.19 -5.63
N PRO A 138 4.45 -3.02 -5.66
CA PRO A 138 4.66 -3.98 -6.74
C PRO A 138 3.50 -4.98 -6.88
N PRO A 139 3.26 -5.57 -8.07
CA PRO A 139 2.17 -6.53 -8.30
C PRO A 139 2.47 -7.93 -7.72
N LEU A 140 2.66 -8.04 -6.39
CA LEU A 140 2.91 -9.30 -5.68
C LEU A 140 1.59 -9.99 -5.27
N VAL A 141 0.67 -10.14 -6.23
CA VAL A 141 -0.74 -10.53 -5.98
C VAL A 141 -0.88 -11.80 -5.14
N GLY A 142 -0.07 -12.83 -5.44
CA GLY A 142 -0.10 -14.08 -4.67
C GLY A 142 0.27 -13.90 -3.19
N LEU A 143 1.23 -13.02 -2.90
CA LEU A 143 1.62 -12.69 -1.52
C LEU A 143 0.52 -11.90 -0.81
N TYR A 144 -0.05 -10.90 -1.49
CA TYR A 144 -1.15 -10.09 -0.95
C TYR A 144 -2.36 -10.94 -0.58
N ARG A 145 -2.72 -11.90 -1.45
CA ARG A 145 -3.79 -12.87 -1.18
C ARG A 145 -3.49 -13.71 0.07
N THR A 146 -2.25 -14.17 0.26
CA THR A 146 -1.87 -14.93 1.47
C THR A 146 -1.93 -14.11 2.75
N TRP A 147 -1.86 -12.79 2.66
CA TRP A 147 -2.01 -11.86 3.78
C TRP A 147 -3.46 -11.40 3.98
N GLY A 148 -4.41 -11.88 3.17
CA GLY A 148 -5.82 -11.45 3.25
C GLY A 148 -6.07 -10.05 2.69
N ILE A 149 -5.14 -9.50 1.92
CA ILE A 149 -5.34 -8.24 1.19
C ILE A 149 -6.28 -8.51 0.01
N THR A 150 -7.36 -7.74 -0.10
CA THR A 150 -8.34 -7.88 -1.18
C THR A 150 -8.03 -6.95 -2.36
N HIS A 151 -7.46 -5.76 -2.08
CA HIS A 151 -7.07 -4.79 -3.10
C HIS A 151 -5.67 -4.21 -2.85
N TRP A 152 -4.99 -3.76 -3.90
CA TRP A 152 -3.71 -3.09 -3.80
C TRP A 152 -3.64 -1.90 -4.77
N VAL A 153 -2.87 -0.88 -4.41
CA VAL A 153 -2.64 0.30 -5.26
C VAL A 153 -1.36 0.12 -6.06
N GLY A 154 -1.45 0.29 -7.38
CA GLY A 154 -0.30 0.29 -8.30
C GLY A 154 -0.13 1.66 -8.95
N GLY A 155 1.11 2.01 -9.29
CA GLY A 155 1.42 3.18 -10.12
C GLY A 155 1.45 2.81 -11.61
N HIS A 156 0.80 3.62 -12.45
CA HIS A 156 0.89 3.51 -13.89
C HIS A 156 1.56 4.76 -14.46
N TRP A 157 2.52 4.56 -15.37
CA TRP A 157 3.20 5.65 -16.08
C TRP A 157 3.56 5.21 -17.50
N ALA A 158 3.33 6.09 -18.47
CA ALA A 158 3.61 5.80 -19.88
C ALA A 158 5.06 6.11 -20.29
N ASP A 159 5.68 7.13 -19.70
CA ASP A 159 7.04 7.58 -20.03
C ASP A 159 8.01 7.37 -18.87
N TRP A 160 8.66 6.21 -18.87
CA TRP A 160 9.70 5.89 -17.88
C TRP A 160 10.92 6.82 -17.96
N GLY A 161 11.30 7.25 -19.17
CA GLY A 161 12.46 8.13 -19.35
C GLY A 161 12.20 9.49 -18.70
N GLY A 162 11.04 10.07 -18.98
CA GLY A 162 10.58 11.31 -18.38
C GLY A 162 10.40 11.21 -16.86
N LEU A 163 9.76 10.14 -16.36
CA LEU A 163 9.55 9.94 -14.93
C LEU A 163 10.87 9.83 -14.17
N LYS A 164 11.83 9.07 -14.70
CA LYS A 164 13.17 8.95 -14.11
C LYS A 164 13.86 10.30 -14.01
N ASP A 165 13.88 11.07 -15.10
CA ASP A 165 14.52 12.38 -15.14
C ASP A 165 13.85 13.39 -14.21
N TRP A 166 12.53 13.29 -14.03
CA TRP A 166 11.74 14.08 -13.09
C TRP A 166 12.13 13.79 -11.64
N VAL A 167 12.13 12.51 -11.25
CA VAL A 167 12.49 12.09 -9.88
C VAL A 167 13.95 12.45 -9.56
N LEU A 168 14.88 12.27 -10.50
CA LEU A 168 16.29 12.65 -10.31
C LEU A 168 16.50 14.15 -10.10
N LYS A 169 15.56 14.99 -10.54
CA LYS A 169 15.56 16.45 -10.32
C LYS A 169 14.86 16.84 -9.01
N GLY A 170 14.40 15.86 -8.22
CA GLY A 170 13.69 16.08 -6.96
C GLY A 170 12.17 16.23 -7.11
N GLY A 171 11.60 15.90 -8.27
CA GLY A 171 10.15 15.84 -8.44
C GLY A 171 9.54 14.59 -7.77
N HIS A 172 8.31 14.70 -7.29
CA HIS A 172 7.56 13.57 -6.73
C HIS A 172 6.88 12.79 -7.87
N ALA A 173 6.93 11.45 -7.83
CA ALA A 173 6.40 10.62 -8.91
C ALA A 173 4.90 10.85 -9.16
N VAL A 174 4.12 11.07 -8.09
CA VAL A 174 2.68 11.35 -8.15
C VAL A 174 2.33 12.65 -8.88
N ASP A 175 3.28 13.59 -8.96
CA ASP A 175 3.10 14.87 -9.66
C ASP A 175 3.52 14.79 -11.14
N PHE A 176 4.04 13.64 -11.58
CA PHE A 176 4.49 13.48 -12.96
C PHE A 176 3.29 13.41 -13.92
N PRO A 177 3.27 14.20 -15.02
CA PRO A 177 2.17 14.17 -15.97
C PRO A 177 1.93 12.78 -16.56
N GLY A 178 0.69 12.28 -16.44
CA GLY A 178 0.33 10.94 -16.90
C GLY A 178 0.76 9.81 -15.96
N TYR A 179 1.20 10.16 -14.74
CA TYR A 179 1.25 9.21 -13.63
C TYR A 179 -0.15 9.02 -13.05
N GLU A 180 -0.61 7.78 -12.96
CA GLU A 180 -1.94 7.43 -12.46
C GLU A 180 -1.81 6.37 -11.36
N LEU A 181 -2.50 6.57 -10.25
CA LEU A 181 -2.68 5.52 -9.24
C LEU A 181 -3.92 4.71 -9.57
N CYS A 182 -3.78 3.39 -9.56
CA CYS A 182 -4.87 2.47 -9.86
C CYS A 182 -5.04 1.45 -8.73
N VAL A 183 -6.29 1.15 -8.39
CA VAL A 183 -6.66 0.10 -7.45
C VAL A 183 -6.93 -1.18 -8.24
N HIS A 184 -6.30 -2.27 -7.80
CA HIS A 184 -6.36 -3.58 -8.41
C HIS A 184 -6.91 -4.59 -7.40
N GLY A 185 -7.82 -5.46 -7.85
CA GLY A 185 -8.26 -6.62 -7.06
C GLY A 185 -7.20 -7.72 -7.01
N THR A 186 -7.20 -8.52 -5.95
CA THR A 186 -6.32 -9.69 -5.82
C THR A 186 -6.96 -10.99 -6.30
N ASP A 187 -8.24 -10.99 -6.67
CA ASP A 187 -8.98 -12.17 -7.16
C ASP A 187 -8.81 -12.44 -8.67
N VAL A 188 -8.01 -11.62 -9.37
CA VAL A 188 -7.73 -11.74 -10.80
C VAL A 188 -6.60 -12.72 -11.08
#